data_AF-A0A965PS81-F1
#
_entry.id   AF-A0A965PS81-F1
#
_cell.length_a   1.000
_cell.length_b   1.000
_cell.length_c   1.000
_cell.angle_alpha   90.00
_cell.angle_beta   90.00
_cell.angle_gamma   90.00
#
_symmetry.space_group_name_H-M   'P 1'
#
loop_
_entity.id
_entity.type
_entity.pdbx_description
1 polymer ?
#
loop_
_entity_poly.entity_id
_entity_poly.type
_entity_poly.pdbx_seq_one_letter_code
_entity_poly.pdbx_strand_id
1 'polypeptide(L)'
;WTERATNATIYKLILTNIAKNTNTVVYIDASSNASSYEERYDRFTFTLGALEKGQYRYEVLQDANGYSAGDALGGGLFVFEDSGYAYISAAVDQSTTAQWGCEGTLMVEGASPEAIGQGVVNTATIIAGCPTSGISARICDQLVLNGYSDWFLPSLDELTEMYTKLKVNGFGNFANQRYWSSTQDFDDPANKALTIDFNNGTLHAHNKSQTNRHTRAMRRFLMGTPRVIETGLAYIEPSTQTFVAPTNNNTYVSF
;
A
#
# COMPACT_ATOMS: atom_id res chain seq x y z
N TRP A 1 4.33 23.41 -0.90
CA TRP A 1 2.95 23.76 -1.27
C TRP A 1 2.83 23.52 -2.76
N THR A 2 1.75 22.91 -3.25
CA THR A 2 1.57 22.63 -4.68
C THR A 2 0.18 23.02 -5.17
N GLU A 3 -0.02 23.19 -6.47
CA GLU A 3 -1.35 23.37 -7.07
C GLU A 3 -2.25 22.22 -6.60
N ARG A 4 -3.43 22.53 -6.07
CA ARG A 4 -4.35 21.49 -5.59
C ARG A 4 -4.78 20.61 -6.75
N ALA A 5 -4.49 19.31 -6.68
CA ALA A 5 -5.10 18.36 -7.59
C ALA A 5 -6.52 18.04 -7.11
N THR A 6 -7.49 18.08 -8.02
CA THR A 6 -8.90 17.80 -7.69
C THR A 6 -9.16 16.32 -7.39
N ASN A 7 -8.34 15.41 -7.92
CA ASN A 7 -8.55 13.96 -7.85
C ASN A 7 -7.27 13.13 -7.56
N ALA A 8 -6.18 13.73 -7.09
CA ALA A 8 -4.95 12.98 -6.85
C ALA A 8 -5.14 11.96 -5.71
N THR A 9 -4.68 10.73 -5.91
CA THR A 9 -4.56 9.75 -4.83
C THR A 9 -3.16 9.81 -4.22
N ILE A 10 -2.15 10.02 -5.06
CA ILE A 10 -0.74 10.11 -4.66
C ILE A 10 -0.06 11.25 -5.42
N TYR A 11 0.87 11.93 -4.75
CA TYR A 11 1.83 12.82 -5.39
C TYR A 11 3.21 12.15 -5.45
N LYS A 12 3.89 12.27 -6.59
CA LYS A 12 5.30 11.92 -6.77
C LYS A 12 6.11 13.19 -6.89
N LEU A 13 6.97 13.42 -5.91
CA LEU A 13 7.98 14.47 -5.94
C LEU A 13 9.28 13.87 -6.48
N ILE A 14 9.76 14.41 -7.59
CA ILE A 14 11.08 14.09 -8.15
C ILE A 14 12.00 15.27 -7.86
N LEU A 15 13.12 15.00 -7.19
CA LEU A 15 14.19 15.96 -6.93
C LEU A 15 15.42 15.58 -7.75
N THR A 16 15.77 16.38 -8.76
CA THR A 16 16.95 16.18 -9.61
C THR A 16 18.07 17.11 -9.17
N ASN A 17 19.16 16.56 -8.63
CA ASN A 17 20.35 17.35 -8.31
C ASN A 17 20.94 17.93 -9.60
N ILE A 18 21.04 19.26 -9.69
CA ILE A 18 21.45 19.93 -10.94
C ILE A 18 22.92 19.67 -11.26
N ALA A 19 23.78 19.53 -10.25
CA ALA A 19 25.21 19.32 -10.45
C ALA A 19 25.54 17.87 -10.83
N LYS A 20 24.83 16.90 -10.24
CA LYS A 20 25.11 15.46 -10.40
C LYS A 20 24.18 14.75 -11.38
N ASN A 21 23.07 15.38 -11.76
CA ASN A 21 22.02 14.79 -12.57
C ASN A 21 21.47 13.48 -11.99
N THR A 22 21.34 13.42 -10.66
CA THR A 22 20.79 12.27 -9.92
C THR A 22 19.40 12.59 -9.39
N ASN A 23 18.50 11.62 -9.43
CA ASN A 23 17.11 11.78 -8.98
C ASN A 23 16.91 11.15 -7.60
N THR A 24 16.17 11.85 -6.74
CA THR A 24 15.54 11.30 -5.54
C THR A 24 14.04 11.40 -5.71
N VAL A 25 13.32 10.31 -5.47
CA VAL A 25 11.87 10.23 -5.62
C VAL A 25 11.23 10.07 -4.26
N VAL A 26 10.18 10.84 -4.00
CA VAL A 26 9.35 10.74 -2.79
C VAL A 26 7.90 10.60 -3.22
N TYR A 27 7.20 9.63 -2.63
CA TYR A 27 5.77 9.43 -2.79
C TYR A 27 5.04 9.98 -1.57
N ILE A 28 3.95 10.69 -1.81
CA ILE A 28 3.19 11.39 -0.77
C ILE A 28 1.72 11.06 -0.96
N ASP A 29 1.10 10.52 0.08
CA ASP A 29 -0.34 10.25 0.08
C ASP A 29 -1.14 11.56 0.06
N ALA A 30 -2.08 11.70 -0.87
CA ALA A 30 -2.92 12.89 -0.96
C ALA A 30 -3.78 13.10 0.32
N SER A 31 -4.08 12.01 1.03
CA SER A 31 -4.75 12.03 2.34
C SER A 31 -3.94 12.75 3.43
N SER A 32 -2.62 12.87 3.25
CA SER A 32 -1.73 13.58 4.18
C SER A 32 -1.72 15.10 3.97
N ASN A 33 -2.63 15.64 3.16
CA ASN A 33 -2.74 17.08 2.93
C ASN A 33 -3.08 17.82 4.22
N ALA A 34 -2.12 18.59 4.71
CA ALA A 34 -2.21 19.42 5.90
C ALA A 34 -2.58 20.87 5.58
N SER A 35 -3.09 21.15 4.39
CA SER A 35 -3.51 22.50 4.00
C SER A 35 -4.79 22.91 4.70
N SER A 36 -4.81 24.14 5.23
CA SER A 36 -6.04 24.79 5.71
C SER A 36 -6.79 25.54 4.61
N TYR A 37 -6.26 25.56 3.38
CA TYR A 37 -6.84 26.24 2.24
C TYR A 37 -7.43 25.21 1.27
N GLU A 38 -8.75 25.01 1.38
CA GLU A 38 -9.46 23.92 0.69
C GLU A 38 -9.51 24.03 -0.85
N GLU A 39 -9.09 25.15 -1.43
CA GLU A 39 -9.26 25.39 -2.88
C GLU A 39 -8.01 25.89 -3.60
N ARG A 40 -6.88 26.07 -2.91
CA ARG A 40 -5.76 26.84 -3.48
C ARG A 40 -4.45 26.09 -3.55
N TYR A 41 -4.05 25.45 -2.45
CA TYR A 41 -2.76 24.77 -2.40
C TYR A 41 -2.83 23.57 -1.47
N ASP A 42 -2.10 22.51 -1.83
CA ASP A 42 -1.87 21.38 -0.92
C ASP A 42 -0.56 21.54 -0.16
N ARG A 43 -0.55 21.11 1.10
CA ARG A 43 0.62 21.18 1.98
C ARG A 43 0.93 19.81 2.52
N PHE A 44 2.15 19.35 2.29
CA PHE A 44 2.61 18.05 2.77
C PHE A 44 3.83 18.22 3.67
N THR A 45 3.98 17.28 4.60
CA THR A 45 5.18 17.10 5.40
C THR A 45 5.73 15.72 5.08
N PHE A 46 7.01 15.65 4.72
CA PHE A 46 7.68 14.40 4.39
C PHE A 46 9.12 14.48 4.90
N THR A 47 9.68 13.31 5.23
CA THR A 47 11.08 13.20 5.60
C THR A 47 11.86 12.88 4.36
N LEU A 48 12.70 13.81 3.92
CA LEU A 48 13.74 13.50 2.96
C LEU A 48 14.81 12.69 3.68
N GLY A 49 15.27 11.59 3.07
CA GLY A 49 16.47 10.89 3.54
C GLY A 49 17.70 11.80 3.51
N ALA A 50 18.90 11.22 3.58
CA ALA A 50 20.14 11.99 3.45
C ALA A 50 20.29 12.56 2.03
N LEU A 51 19.72 13.75 1.79
CA LEU A 51 20.02 14.56 0.61
C LEU A 51 21.29 15.36 0.85
N GLU A 52 22.06 15.54 -0.21
CA GLU A 52 23.25 16.38 -0.18
C GLU A 52 22.87 17.86 -0.29
N LYS A 53 23.74 18.72 0.24
CA LYS A 53 23.66 20.17 0.01
C LYS A 53 23.74 20.46 -1.48
N GLY A 54 22.81 21.25 -2.03
CA GLY A 54 22.87 21.63 -3.43
C GLY A 54 21.60 22.20 -4.02
N GLN A 55 21.68 22.55 -5.31
CA GLN A 55 20.53 22.97 -6.11
C GLN A 55 19.86 21.76 -6.76
N TYR A 56 18.54 21.73 -6.67
CA TYR A 56 17.69 20.71 -7.22
C TYR A 56 16.64 21.34 -8.13
N ARG A 57 16.33 20.68 -9.25
CA ARG A 57 15.04 20.86 -9.91
C ARG A 57 14.04 19.96 -9.22
N TYR A 58 12.82 20.43 -9.01
CA TYR A 58 11.75 19.60 -8.54
C TYR A 58 10.62 19.53 -9.54
N GLU A 59 10.00 18.36 -9.62
CA GLU A 59 8.78 18.10 -10.38
C GLU A 59 7.80 17.39 -9.44
N VAL A 60 6.59 17.94 -9.33
CA VAL A 60 5.48 17.30 -8.63
C VAL A 60 4.52 16.77 -9.67
N LEU A 61 4.28 15.48 -9.62
CA LEU A 61 3.31 14.78 -10.44
C LEU A 61 2.18 14.27 -9.55
N GLN A 62 0.93 14.47 -9.97
CA GLN A 62 -0.18 13.68 -9.44
C GLN A 62 -0.20 12.32 -10.16
N ASP A 63 -0.52 11.26 -9.40
CA ASP A 63 -0.78 9.90 -9.88
C ASP A 63 0.30 9.35 -10.84
N ALA A 64 1.56 9.57 -10.49
CA ALA A 64 2.67 9.23 -11.37
C ALA A 64 2.96 7.73 -11.43
N ASN A 65 3.27 7.21 -12.61
CA ASN A 65 3.63 5.81 -12.80
C ASN A 65 5.07 5.50 -12.35
N GLY A 66 5.39 4.20 -12.30
CA GLY A 66 6.75 3.68 -12.12
C GLY A 66 7.16 3.50 -10.66
N TYR A 67 6.24 2.96 -9.85
CA TYR A 67 6.54 2.51 -8.48
C TYR A 67 7.33 1.19 -8.53
N SER A 68 8.24 1.03 -7.57
CA SER A 68 8.99 -0.22 -7.35
C SER A 68 8.44 -0.97 -6.16
N ALA A 69 8.51 -2.30 -6.19
CA ALA A 69 8.07 -3.12 -5.06
C ALA A 69 8.80 -2.69 -3.78
N GLY A 70 8.04 -2.49 -2.71
CA GLY A 70 8.55 -2.00 -1.43
C GLY A 70 8.48 -0.48 -1.23
N ASP A 71 8.15 0.31 -2.27
CA ASP A 71 7.93 1.75 -2.11
C ASP A 71 6.78 2.03 -1.14
N ALA A 72 6.93 3.03 -0.28
CA ALA A 72 5.87 3.46 0.62
C ALA A 72 4.85 4.34 -0.13
N LEU A 73 3.60 3.86 -0.26
CA LEU A 73 2.49 4.57 -0.90
C LEU A 73 1.14 4.03 -0.44
N GLY A 74 0.11 4.85 -0.52
CA GLY A 74 -1.29 4.49 -0.24
C GLY A 74 -1.50 3.99 1.19
N GLY A 75 -0.64 4.35 2.14
CA GLY A 75 -0.63 3.80 3.50
C GLY A 75 0.03 2.43 3.67
N GLY A 76 0.74 1.90 2.67
CA GLY A 76 1.40 0.59 2.71
C GLY A 76 2.64 0.50 1.84
N LEU A 77 3.02 -0.74 1.48
CA LEU A 77 4.16 -1.03 0.62
C LEU A 77 3.67 -1.48 -0.76
N PHE A 78 4.15 -0.85 -1.83
CA PHE A 78 3.83 -1.23 -3.20
C PHE A 78 4.18 -2.69 -3.45
N VAL A 79 3.24 -3.45 -4.02
CA VAL A 79 3.51 -4.83 -4.46
C VAL A 79 3.62 -4.87 -5.97
N PHE A 80 2.52 -4.53 -6.66
CA PHE A 80 2.41 -4.55 -8.11
C PHE A 80 1.24 -3.68 -8.59
N GLU A 81 1.16 -3.53 -9.91
CA GLU A 81 0.03 -2.92 -10.62
C GLU A 81 -0.70 -3.96 -11.45
N ASP A 82 -2.03 -3.93 -11.44
CA ASP A 82 -2.86 -4.70 -12.36
C ASP A 82 -4.14 -3.94 -12.71
N SER A 83 -4.52 -3.95 -14.00
CA SER A 83 -5.77 -3.35 -14.48
C SER A 83 -6.00 -1.89 -14.04
N GLY A 84 -4.93 -1.11 -13.89
CA GLY A 84 -4.96 0.29 -13.43
C GLY A 84 -5.05 0.48 -11.92
N TYR A 85 -5.02 -0.60 -11.13
CA TYR A 85 -4.94 -0.55 -9.67
C TYR A 85 -3.51 -0.76 -9.20
N ALA A 86 -3.08 0.03 -8.23
CA ALA A 86 -1.92 -0.30 -7.39
C ALA A 86 -2.38 -1.21 -6.25
N TYR A 87 -1.66 -2.30 -6.03
CA TYR A 87 -1.85 -3.19 -4.90
C TYR A 87 -0.73 -2.97 -3.89
N ILE A 88 -1.10 -2.78 -2.63
CA ILE A 88 -0.18 -2.50 -1.54
C ILE A 88 -0.39 -3.46 -0.36
N SER A 89 0.69 -3.86 0.29
CA SER A 89 0.66 -4.66 1.51
C SER A 89 0.73 -3.77 2.74
N ALA A 90 0.08 -4.18 3.84
CA ALA A 90 0.41 -3.64 5.15
C ALA A 90 1.89 -3.92 5.50
N ALA A 91 2.52 -3.03 6.26
CA ALA A 91 3.95 -3.15 6.61
C ALA A 91 4.22 -4.20 7.71
N VAL A 92 3.21 -4.59 8.49
CA VAL A 92 3.28 -5.62 9.54
C VAL A 92 2.09 -6.59 9.48
N ASP A 93 2.21 -7.77 10.08
CA ASP A 93 1.11 -8.74 10.18
C ASP A 93 0.01 -8.22 11.11
N GLN A 94 -1.25 -8.40 10.70
CA GLN A 94 -2.41 -8.01 11.51
C GLN A 94 -2.75 -9.08 12.54
N SER A 95 -2.38 -10.34 12.28
CA SER A 95 -2.52 -11.44 13.22
C SER A 95 -1.56 -12.58 12.89
N THR A 96 -1.19 -13.34 13.91
CA THR A 96 -0.43 -14.60 13.80
C THR A 96 -1.21 -15.80 14.33
N THR A 97 -2.44 -15.56 14.82
CA THR A 97 -3.27 -16.53 15.56
C THR A 97 -4.72 -16.60 15.04
N ALA A 98 -5.04 -15.94 13.94
CA ALA A 98 -6.41 -15.88 13.41
C ALA A 98 -6.75 -17.13 12.59
N GLN A 99 -7.95 -17.65 12.82
CA GLN A 99 -8.57 -18.63 11.93
C GLN A 99 -9.00 -17.95 10.63
N TRP A 100 -9.02 -18.68 9.52
CA TRP A 100 -9.39 -18.14 8.21
C TRP A 100 -10.84 -17.64 8.18
N GLY A 101 -11.74 -18.49 8.68
CA GLY A 101 -13.19 -18.33 8.64
C GLY A 101 -13.88 -19.55 9.26
N CYS A 102 -15.15 -19.74 8.96
CA CYS A 102 -15.95 -20.80 9.55
C CYS A 102 -15.71 -22.12 8.80
N GLU A 103 -15.08 -23.09 9.47
CA GLU A 103 -14.93 -24.47 8.97
C GLU A 103 -16.31 -25.14 8.80
N GLY A 104 -16.45 -25.98 7.79
CA GLY A 104 -17.73 -26.58 7.39
C GLY A 104 -18.67 -25.64 6.63
N THR A 105 -18.25 -24.40 6.36
CA THR A 105 -19.03 -23.42 5.61
C THR A 105 -18.39 -23.13 4.26
N LEU A 106 -19.11 -23.45 3.18
CA LEU A 106 -18.75 -23.06 1.83
C LEU A 106 -19.06 -21.58 1.59
N MET A 107 -18.06 -20.78 1.24
CA MET A 107 -18.26 -19.42 0.75
C MET A 107 -18.59 -19.47 -0.74
N VAL A 108 -19.64 -18.75 -1.15
CA VAL A 108 -20.08 -18.74 -2.56
C VAL A 108 -19.26 -17.69 -3.30
N GLU A 109 -18.14 -18.13 -3.88
CA GLU A 109 -17.22 -17.29 -4.64
C GLU A 109 -17.48 -17.39 -6.15
N GLY A 110 -16.83 -16.50 -6.93
CA GLY A 110 -16.92 -16.50 -8.39
C GLY A 110 -16.18 -17.67 -9.05
N ALA A 111 -16.10 -17.65 -10.39
CA ALA A 111 -15.49 -18.74 -11.17
C ALA A 111 -13.95 -18.87 -11.02
N SER A 112 -13.28 -17.81 -10.58
CA SER A 112 -11.81 -17.77 -10.40
C SER A 112 -11.46 -17.02 -9.11
N PRO A 113 -11.80 -17.55 -7.92
CA PRO A 113 -11.62 -16.87 -6.64
C PRO A 113 -10.16 -16.56 -6.28
N GLU A 114 -9.20 -17.26 -6.88
CA GLU A 114 -7.77 -17.07 -6.72
C GLU A 114 -7.22 -15.82 -7.40
N ALA A 115 -7.91 -15.33 -8.43
CA ALA A 115 -7.37 -14.35 -9.35
C ALA A 115 -7.07 -12.99 -8.70
N ILE A 116 -6.20 -12.21 -9.36
CA ILE A 116 -5.94 -10.81 -9.01
C ILE A 116 -7.25 -10.01 -9.06
N GLY A 117 -7.48 -9.18 -8.03
CA GLY A 117 -8.68 -8.38 -7.84
C GLY A 117 -9.79 -9.09 -7.05
N GLN A 118 -9.63 -10.37 -6.72
CA GLN A 118 -10.64 -11.12 -5.98
C GLN A 118 -10.51 -11.02 -4.46
N GLY A 119 -9.37 -10.58 -3.92
CA GLY A 119 -9.21 -10.48 -2.46
C GLY A 119 -10.29 -9.62 -1.80
N VAL A 120 -10.63 -8.49 -2.42
CA VAL A 120 -11.70 -7.60 -1.96
C VAL A 120 -13.08 -8.25 -2.02
N VAL A 121 -13.35 -9.05 -3.06
CA VAL A 121 -14.65 -9.73 -3.25
C VAL A 121 -14.78 -10.89 -2.27
N ASN A 122 -13.77 -11.76 -2.20
CA ASN A 122 -13.76 -12.92 -1.32
C ASN A 122 -13.81 -12.50 0.15
N THR A 123 -13.09 -11.45 0.55
CA THR A 123 -13.11 -10.92 1.92
C THR A 123 -14.54 -10.57 2.34
N ALA A 124 -15.28 -9.84 1.48
CA ALA A 124 -16.68 -9.51 1.74
C ALA A 124 -17.57 -10.78 1.82
N THR A 125 -17.36 -11.75 0.93
CA THR A 125 -18.09 -13.03 0.95
C THR A 125 -17.83 -13.82 2.23
N ILE A 126 -16.57 -13.91 2.69
CA ILE A 126 -16.20 -14.61 3.93
C ILE A 126 -16.87 -13.96 5.14
N ILE A 127 -16.89 -12.63 5.20
CA ILE A 127 -17.49 -11.86 6.30
C ILE A 127 -19.00 -12.03 6.36
N ALA A 128 -19.65 -12.13 5.21
CA ALA A 128 -21.07 -12.41 5.10
C ALA A 128 -21.42 -13.87 5.46
N GLY A 129 -20.58 -14.83 5.06
CA GLY A 129 -20.78 -16.25 5.31
C GLY A 129 -20.32 -16.74 6.69
N CYS A 130 -19.47 -15.98 7.39
CA CYS A 130 -18.96 -16.34 8.71
C CYS A 130 -19.08 -15.18 9.71
N PRO A 131 -20.09 -15.21 10.62
CA PRO A 131 -20.31 -14.13 11.59
C PRO A 131 -19.27 -14.10 12.72
N THR A 132 -18.37 -15.09 12.79
CA THR A 132 -17.36 -15.20 13.84
C THR A 132 -16.44 -13.97 13.86
N SER A 133 -16.23 -13.43 15.06
CA SER A 133 -15.29 -12.33 15.30
C SER A 133 -13.84 -12.82 15.27
N GLY A 134 -12.91 -11.97 14.83
CA GLY A 134 -11.47 -12.27 14.89
C GLY A 134 -10.98 -13.27 13.85
N ILE A 135 -11.77 -13.57 12.81
CA ILE A 135 -11.31 -14.30 11.63
C ILE A 135 -10.43 -13.40 10.76
N SER A 136 -9.49 -13.99 10.01
CA SER A 136 -8.51 -13.27 9.18
C SER A 136 -9.15 -12.23 8.25
N ALA A 137 -10.21 -12.62 7.54
CA ALA A 137 -10.92 -11.72 6.63
C ALA A 137 -11.50 -10.49 7.35
N ARG A 138 -12.13 -10.69 8.52
CA ARG A 138 -12.73 -9.61 9.31
C ARG A 138 -11.69 -8.69 9.94
N ILE A 139 -10.54 -9.24 10.34
CA ILE A 139 -9.41 -8.45 10.84
C ILE A 139 -8.91 -7.49 9.75
N CYS A 140 -8.82 -7.95 8.49
CA CYS A 140 -8.42 -7.10 7.37
C CYS A 140 -9.49 -6.06 7.03
N ASP A 141 -10.76 -6.45 6.93
CA ASP A 141 -11.88 -5.56 6.59
C ASP A 141 -12.11 -4.43 7.60
N GLN A 142 -11.92 -4.72 8.89
CA GLN A 142 -12.08 -3.73 9.96
C GLN A 142 -10.80 -2.94 10.24
N LEU A 143 -9.72 -3.20 9.50
CA LEU A 143 -8.45 -2.53 9.71
C LEU A 143 -8.55 -1.07 9.30
N VAL A 144 -8.23 -0.17 10.22
CA VAL A 144 -7.92 1.23 9.93
C VAL A 144 -6.43 1.43 10.12
N LEU A 145 -5.69 1.58 9.02
CA LEU A 145 -4.24 1.73 9.02
C LEU A 145 -3.84 2.90 8.12
N ASN A 146 -3.02 3.80 8.67
CA ASN A 146 -2.50 4.99 7.98
C ASN A 146 -3.61 5.87 7.34
N GLY A 147 -4.78 5.95 7.98
CA GLY A 147 -5.92 6.74 7.51
C GLY A 147 -6.84 6.03 6.49
N TYR A 148 -6.56 4.76 6.16
CA TYR A 148 -7.32 3.97 5.19
C TYR A 148 -8.09 2.82 5.86
N SER A 149 -9.30 2.55 5.39
CA SER A 149 -10.24 1.54 5.94
C SER A 149 -10.77 0.56 4.89
N ASP A 150 -10.12 0.49 3.74
CA ASP A 150 -10.45 -0.30 2.55
C ASP A 150 -9.44 -1.45 2.36
N TRP A 151 -9.00 -2.02 3.48
CA TRP A 151 -8.10 -3.17 3.54
C TRP A 151 -8.88 -4.49 3.43
N PHE A 152 -8.27 -5.51 2.85
CA PHE A 152 -8.87 -6.83 2.63
C PHE A 152 -7.83 -7.95 2.77
N LEU A 153 -8.32 -9.19 2.92
CA LEU A 153 -7.46 -10.37 2.89
C LEU A 153 -7.17 -10.71 1.42
N PRO A 154 -5.90 -10.79 0.99
CA PRO A 154 -5.56 -10.97 -0.43
C PRO A 154 -6.00 -12.33 -0.96
N SER A 155 -6.40 -12.41 -2.24
CA SER A 155 -6.59 -13.67 -2.96
C SER A 155 -5.26 -14.43 -3.08
N LEU A 156 -5.32 -15.67 -3.55
CA LEU A 156 -4.14 -16.51 -3.68
C LEU A 156 -3.10 -15.91 -4.62
N ASP A 157 -3.50 -15.38 -5.78
CA ASP A 157 -2.58 -14.78 -6.74
C ASP A 157 -2.02 -13.47 -6.21
N GLU A 158 -2.84 -12.66 -5.54
CA GLU A 158 -2.41 -11.42 -4.85
C GLU A 158 -1.39 -11.70 -3.74
N LEU A 159 -1.61 -12.76 -2.94
CA LEU A 159 -0.68 -13.18 -1.89
C LEU A 159 0.61 -13.76 -2.50
N THR A 160 0.52 -14.43 -3.63
CA THR A 160 1.68 -14.94 -4.38
C THR A 160 2.54 -13.78 -4.89
N GLU A 161 1.94 -12.73 -5.45
CA GLU A 161 2.66 -11.50 -5.80
C GLU A 161 3.28 -10.83 -4.57
N MET A 162 2.58 -10.79 -3.43
CA MET A 162 3.15 -10.27 -2.19
C MET A 162 4.41 -11.05 -1.76
N TYR A 163 4.39 -12.38 -1.86
CA TYR A 163 5.57 -13.19 -1.61
C TYR A 163 6.71 -12.88 -2.60
N THR A 164 6.45 -12.92 -3.91
CA THR A 164 7.49 -12.79 -4.93
C THR A 164 8.08 -11.38 -5.01
N LYS A 165 7.26 -10.34 -4.81
CA LYS A 165 7.68 -8.93 -4.94
C LYS A 165 8.23 -8.37 -3.64
N LEU A 166 7.66 -8.73 -2.49
CA LEU A 166 8.10 -8.20 -1.20
C LEU A 166 8.99 -9.17 -0.42
N LYS A 167 8.46 -10.35 -0.04
CA LYS A 167 9.18 -11.27 0.86
C LYS A 167 10.53 -11.68 0.29
N VAL A 168 10.57 -12.10 -0.98
CA VAL A 168 11.79 -12.54 -1.66
C VAL A 168 12.84 -11.41 -1.73
N ASN A 169 12.40 -10.16 -1.87
CA ASN A 169 13.29 -8.99 -1.95
C ASN A 169 13.59 -8.35 -0.58
N GLY A 170 13.16 -8.97 0.53
CA GLY A 170 13.47 -8.50 1.89
C GLY A 170 12.61 -7.34 2.39
N PHE A 171 11.50 -7.02 1.74
CA PHE A 171 10.57 -5.97 2.16
C PHE A 171 9.46 -6.51 3.08
N GLY A 172 8.77 -5.62 3.81
CA GLY A 172 7.52 -5.94 4.52
C GLY A 172 7.63 -6.76 5.81
N ASN A 173 8.84 -7.02 6.30
CA ASN A 173 9.11 -7.69 7.58
C ASN A 173 8.30 -8.98 7.78
N PHE A 174 8.22 -9.80 6.74
CA PHE A 174 7.46 -11.04 6.75
C PHE A 174 8.19 -12.17 7.48
N ALA A 175 7.46 -12.91 8.31
CA ALA A 175 7.96 -14.13 8.95
C ALA A 175 8.07 -15.29 7.95
N ASN A 176 8.93 -16.27 8.25
CA ASN A 176 8.99 -17.53 7.50
C ASN A 176 7.88 -18.48 8.00
N GLN A 177 6.64 -18.11 7.69
CA GLN A 177 5.42 -18.79 8.15
C GLN A 177 4.40 -18.86 7.02
N ARG A 178 3.28 -19.56 7.25
CA ARG A 178 2.19 -19.66 6.29
C ARG A 178 1.21 -18.52 6.45
N TYR A 179 0.86 -17.90 5.33
CA TYR A 179 -0.04 -16.77 5.25
C TYR A 179 -1.36 -17.18 4.63
N TRP A 180 -2.47 -16.78 5.27
CA TRP A 180 -3.80 -16.96 4.70
C TRP A 180 -3.98 -16.12 3.45
N SER A 181 -4.50 -16.74 2.38
CA SER A 181 -5.19 -16.04 1.30
C SER A 181 -6.69 -16.02 1.60
N SER A 182 -7.48 -15.21 0.90
CA SER A 182 -8.94 -15.24 0.92
C SER A 182 -9.52 -16.33 0.01
N THR A 183 -8.71 -17.23 -0.54
CA THR A 183 -9.15 -18.27 -1.48
C THR A 183 -9.39 -19.57 -0.73
N GLN A 184 -10.55 -20.18 -0.96
CA GLN A 184 -10.86 -21.50 -0.42
C GLN A 184 -10.06 -22.59 -1.16
N ASP A 185 -9.89 -23.75 -0.53
CA ASP A 185 -9.31 -24.91 -1.22
C ASP A 185 -10.24 -25.39 -2.34
N PHE A 186 -9.67 -25.81 -3.47
CA PHE A 186 -10.48 -26.21 -4.63
C PHE A 186 -11.15 -27.58 -4.46
N ASP A 187 -10.51 -28.47 -3.69
CA ASP A 187 -11.01 -29.84 -3.48
C ASP A 187 -11.95 -29.92 -2.27
N ASP A 188 -11.68 -29.17 -1.21
CA ASP A 188 -12.46 -29.14 0.04
C ASP A 188 -12.80 -27.70 0.49
N PRO A 189 -13.54 -26.93 -0.31
CA PRO A 189 -13.78 -25.51 -0.06
C PRO A 189 -14.60 -25.26 1.19
N ALA A 190 -15.41 -26.22 1.67
CA ALA A 190 -16.17 -26.03 2.91
C ALA A 190 -15.27 -26.04 4.15
N ASN A 191 -14.19 -26.82 4.15
CA ASN A 191 -13.36 -27.02 5.35
C ASN A 191 -11.97 -26.40 5.26
N LYS A 192 -11.45 -26.16 4.06
CA LYS A 192 -10.07 -25.71 3.86
C LYS A 192 -9.97 -24.40 3.09
N ALA A 193 -8.86 -23.71 3.33
CA ALA A 193 -8.44 -22.52 2.63
C ALA A 193 -6.96 -22.61 2.25
N LEU A 194 -6.58 -21.82 1.25
CA LEU A 194 -5.25 -21.85 0.67
C LEU A 194 -4.33 -20.82 1.36
N THR A 195 -3.08 -21.24 1.49
CA THR A 195 -1.98 -20.44 2.06
C THR A 195 -0.77 -20.49 1.16
N ILE A 196 0.06 -19.45 1.24
CA ILE A 196 1.44 -19.49 0.74
C ILE A 196 2.38 -19.57 1.94
N ASP A 197 3.33 -20.49 1.89
CA ASP A 197 4.43 -20.56 2.87
C ASP A 197 5.51 -19.55 2.51
N PHE A 198 5.67 -18.49 3.31
CA PHE A 198 6.62 -17.42 3.04
C PHE A 198 8.07 -17.82 3.31
N ASN A 199 8.35 -19.07 3.73
CA ASN A 199 9.70 -19.62 3.76
C ASN A 199 10.22 -20.01 2.37
N ASN A 200 9.34 -20.43 1.44
CA ASN A 200 9.75 -21.02 0.17
C ASN A 200 8.77 -20.75 -1.01
N GLY A 201 7.64 -20.10 -0.78
CA GLY A 201 6.62 -19.77 -1.77
C GLY A 201 5.68 -20.92 -2.12
N THR A 202 5.68 -22.03 -1.38
CA THR A 202 4.84 -23.18 -1.72
C THR A 202 3.40 -23.01 -1.24
N LEU A 203 2.46 -23.42 -2.08
CA LEU A 203 1.04 -23.44 -1.77
C LEU A 203 0.69 -24.61 -0.84
N HIS A 204 -0.18 -24.35 0.14
CA HIS A 204 -0.74 -25.39 1.00
C HIS A 204 -2.23 -25.14 1.30
N ALA A 205 -2.98 -26.22 1.43
CA ALA A 205 -4.37 -26.22 1.91
C ALA A 205 -4.42 -26.57 3.41
N HIS A 206 -5.23 -25.81 4.15
CA HIS A 206 -5.32 -25.94 5.60
C HIS A 206 -6.74 -25.75 6.10
N ASN A 207 -7.07 -26.44 7.19
CA ASN A 207 -8.39 -26.35 7.82
C ASN A 207 -8.66 -24.90 8.27
N LYS A 208 -9.84 -24.39 7.96
CA LYS A 208 -10.23 -23.00 8.20
C LYS A 208 -10.19 -22.61 9.67
N SER A 209 -10.42 -23.56 10.58
CA SER A 209 -10.39 -23.33 12.03
C SER A 209 -8.97 -23.19 12.61
N GLN A 210 -7.92 -23.48 11.84
CA GLN A 210 -6.57 -23.46 12.39
C GLN A 210 -6.07 -22.05 12.61
N THR A 211 -5.42 -21.83 13.75
CA THR A 211 -5.04 -20.49 14.22
C THR A 211 -3.58 -20.14 13.98
N ASN A 212 -2.66 -21.08 13.81
CA ASN A 212 -1.21 -20.81 13.68
C ASN A 212 -0.76 -20.34 12.28
N ARG A 213 -1.53 -19.43 11.67
CA ARG A 213 -1.27 -18.86 10.34
C ARG A 213 -1.33 -17.34 10.42
N HIS A 214 -0.53 -16.70 9.58
CA HIS A 214 -0.39 -15.26 9.56
C HIS A 214 -1.43 -14.61 8.67
N THR A 215 -1.83 -13.40 9.05
CA THR A 215 -2.76 -12.56 8.31
C THR A 215 -2.04 -11.28 7.93
N ARG A 216 -1.91 -11.04 6.62
CA ARG A 216 -1.42 -9.77 6.09
C ARG A 216 -2.51 -9.14 5.23
N ALA A 217 -2.92 -7.95 5.60
CA ALA A 217 -3.88 -7.17 4.85
C ALA A 217 -3.24 -6.59 3.59
N MET A 218 -4.02 -6.58 2.51
CA MET A 218 -3.74 -5.90 1.26
C MET A 218 -4.77 -4.80 1.05
N ARG A 219 -4.39 -3.76 0.32
CA ARG A 219 -5.28 -2.68 -0.13
C ARG A 219 -5.02 -2.43 -1.61
N ARG A 220 -6.01 -1.95 -2.33
CA ARG A 220 -5.87 -1.53 -3.73
C ARG A 220 -6.59 -0.21 -3.99
N PHE A 221 -6.07 0.58 -4.91
CA PHE A 221 -6.70 1.82 -5.35
C PHE A 221 -6.37 2.09 -6.81
N LEU A 222 -7.28 2.78 -7.51
CA LEU A 222 -7.04 3.20 -8.89
C LEU A 222 -5.88 4.17 -8.94
N MET A 223 -4.93 3.92 -9.83
CA MET A 223 -3.92 4.89 -10.18
C MET A 223 -4.53 5.90 -11.15
N GLY A 224 -4.47 7.18 -10.81
CA GLY A 224 -4.89 8.24 -11.74
C GLY A 224 -3.92 8.39 -12.92
N THR A 225 -4.24 9.32 -13.82
CA THR A 225 -3.38 9.63 -14.96
C THR A 225 -2.25 10.57 -14.53
N PRO A 226 -0.97 10.23 -14.77
CA PRO A 226 0.15 11.10 -14.44
C PRO A 226 -0.02 12.50 -15.05
N ARG A 227 -0.03 13.53 -14.21
CA ARG A 227 0.00 14.93 -14.65
C ARG A 227 1.05 15.68 -13.83
N VAL A 228 1.93 16.41 -14.52
CA VAL A 228 2.81 17.38 -13.86
C VAL A 228 1.95 18.55 -13.42
N ILE A 229 1.95 18.82 -12.11
CA ILE A 229 1.16 19.90 -11.51
C ILE A 229 2.03 21.06 -11.05
N GLU A 230 3.32 20.80 -10.82
CA GLU A 230 4.25 21.84 -10.43
C GLU A 230 5.68 21.48 -10.83
N THR A 231 6.45 22.48 -11.23
CA THR A 231 7.90 22.35 -11.39
C THR A 231 8.58 23.58 -10.81
N GLY A 232 9.81 23.43 -10.35
CA GLY A 232 10.57 24.56 -9.83
C GLY A 232 12.00 24.22 -9.45
N LEU A 233 12.60 25.13 -8.70
CA LEU A 233 13.95 24.98 -8.16
C LEU A 233 13.88 24.96 -6.64
N ALA A 234 14.62 24.03 -6.04
CA ALA A 234 14.83 23.92 -4.62
C ALA A 234 16.33 24.04 -4.31
N TYR A 235 16.66 24.64 -3.18
CA TYR A 235 18.01 24.59 -2.62
C TYR A 235 17.93 23.88 -1.28
N ILE A 236 18.71 22.81 -1.13
CA ILE A 236 18.77 22.03 0.11
C ILE A 236 20.00 22.50 0.89
N GLU A 237 19.77 23.05 2.08
CA GLU A 237 20.79 23.41 3.07
C GLU A 237 20.73 22.38 4.23
N PRO A 238 21.86 21.76 4.62
CA PRO A 238 21.86 20.87 5.78
C PRO A 238 21.82 21.72 7.06
N SER A 239 20.64 21.86 7.70
CA SER A 239 20.60 22.26 9.10
C SER A 239 19.38 21.74 9.87
N THR A 240 19.64 21.36 11.12
CA THR A 240 18.66 21.00 12.14
C THR A 240 17.99 22.25 12.71
N GLN A 241 17.01 22.86 12.02
CA GLN A 241 16.12 23.85 12.66
C GLN A 241 14.86 24.19 11.86
N THR A 242 13.79 24.45 12.61
CA THR A 242 12.42 24.76 12.15
C THR A 242 12.36 26.17 11.55
N PHE A 243 11.91 26.29 10.29
CA PHE A 243 11.71 27.58 9.63
C PHE A 243 10.24 28.01 9.63
N VAL A 244 9.98 29.27 9.99
CA VAL A 244 8.68 29.95 9.85
C VAL A 244 8.75 30.89 8.65
N ALA A 245 7.85 30.72 7.68
CA ALA A 245 7.86 31.48 6.43
C ALA A 245 7.47 32.96 6.65
N PRO A 246 8.19 33.94 6.05
CA PRO A 246 7.73 35.31 5.97
C PRO A 246 6.73 35.49 4.82
N THR A 247 5.78 36.36 5.05
CA THR A 247 4.63 36.71 4.20
C THR A 247 5.00 37.13 2.78
N ASN A 248 4.29 36.51 1.82
CA ASN A 248 3.89 36.97 0.49
C ASN A 248 4.74 38.07 -0.18
N ASN A 249 5.67 37.65 -1.05
CA ASN A 249 5.80 38.11 -2.43
C ASN A 249 7.02 37.44 -3.07
N ASN A 250 6.79 36.61 -4.10
CA ASN A 250 7.80 36.05 -5.01
C ASN A 250 9.15 35.72 -4.35
N THR A 251 9.25 34.60 -3.62
CA THR A 251 10.57 34.17 -3.15
C THR A 251 10.61 32.68 -2.84
N TYR A 252 11.67 32.07 -3.36
CA TYR A 252 12.29 30.77 -3.07
C TYR A 252 11.73 30.00 -1.85
N VAL A 253 11.29 28.78 -2.11
CA VAL A 253 11.07 27.77 -1.07
C VAL A 253 12.45 27.24 -0.64
N SER A 254 12.98 27.78 0.45
CA SER A 254 14.09 27.18 1.19
C SER A 254 13.54 26.07 2.08
N PHE A 255 14.09 24.86 1.94
CA PHE A 255 13.91 23.76 2.88
C PHE A 255 14.93 23.88 4.02
#